data_AF-A0A1I6V1C0-F1
#
_entry.id   AF-A0A1I6V1C0-F1
#
_cell.length_a   1.000
_cell.length_b   1.000
_cell.length_c   1.000
_cell.angle_alpha   90.00
_cell.angle_beta   90.00
_cell.angle_gamma   90.00
#
_symmetry.space_group_name_H-M   'P 1'
#
loop_
_entity.id
_entity.type
_entity.pdbx_description
1 polymer ?
#
loop_
_entity_poly.entity_id
_entity_poly.type
_entity_poly.pdbx_seq_one_letter_code
_entity_poly.pdbx_strand_id
1 'polypeptide(L)'
;MNQYAKSLQASLLVDKDNKIAVKAVTNSKARAISCISMKVPDGKSPNSDRIVREILSITTNTKQRLLEYVALDKALDGTVISLPSGDVCDE
;
A
#
# COMPACT_ATOMS: atom_id res chain seq x y z
N MET A 1 -0.67 10.35 4.34
CA MET A 1 -0.65 10.21 2.85
C MET A 1 0.75 9.92 2.30
N ASN A 2 1.79 10.66 2.69
CA ASN A 2 3.19 10.39 2.27
C ASN A 2 3.65 8.94 2.54
N GLN A 3 3.30 8.38 3.71
CA GLN A 3 3.55 6.99 4.06
C GLN A 3 3.03 5.98 3.02
N TYR A 4 1.81 6.19 2.48
CA TYR A 4 1.24 5.29 1.49
C TYR A 4 1.97 5.38 0.15
N ALA A 5 2.29 6.60 -0.32
CA ALA A 5 3.08 6.79 -1.54
C ALA A 5 4.48 6.15 -1.44
N LYS A 6 5.16 6.29 -0.29
CA LYS A 6 6.43 5.61 -0.02
C LYS A 6 6.29 4.09 -0.06
N SER A 7 5.26 3.53 0.58
CA SER A 7 5.00 2.09 0.59
C SER A 7 4.68 1.52 -0.80
N LEU A 8 3.99 2.30 -1.64
CA LEU A 8 3.73 1.93 -3.04
C LEU A 8 5.02 1.96 -3.85
N GLN A 9 5.89 2.96 -3.67
CA GLN A 9 7.18 2.94 -4.35
C GLN A 9 8.03 1.74 -3.92
N ALA A 10 8.10 1.44 -2.63
CA ALA A 10 8.78 0.24 -2.14
C ALA A 10 8.19 -1.06 -2.76
N SER A 11 6.87 -1.10 -2.98
CA SER A 11 6.19 -2.23 -3.63
C SER A 11 6.68 -2.49 -5.05
N LEU A 12 7.00 -1.43 -5.79
CA LEU A 12 7.52 -1.53 -7.15
C LEU A 12 8.96 -2.04 -7.18
N LEU A 13 9.77 -1.70 -6.17
CA LEU A 13 11.22 -1.93 -6.16
C LEU A 13 11.66 -3.16 -5.35
N VAL A 14 10.80 -3.71 -4.50
CA VAL A 14 11.14 -4.87 -3.67
C VAL A 14 11.45 -6.11 -4.51
N ASP A 15 12.48 -6.86 -4.11
CA ASP A 15 12.78 -8.18 -4.64
C ASP A 15 11.60 -9.13 -4.39
N LYS A 16 11.00 -9.64 -5.47
CA LYS A 16 9.79 -10.45 -5.46
C LYS A 16 10.05 -11.89 -5.01
N ASP A 17 11.29 -12.36 -5.05
CA ASP A 17 11.67 -13.69 -4.57
C ASP A 17 11.91 -13.70 -3.06
N ASN A 18 12.19 -12.53 -2.47
CA ASN A 18 12.31 -12.36 -1.03
C ASN A 18 10.95 -12.17 -0.36
N LYS A 19 10.28 -13.30 -0.06
CA LYS A 19 8.95 -13.31 0.59
C LYS A 19 8.88 -12.52 1.90
N ILE A 20 9.96 -12.46 2.67
CA ILE A 20 10.01 -11.70 3.92
C ILE A 20 9.94 -10.20 3.61
N ALA A 21 10.73 -9.73 2.64
CA ALA A 21 10.72 -8.33 2.21
C ALA A 21 9.38 -7.93 1.57
N VAL A 22 8.82 -8.78 0.71
CA VAL A 22 7.51 -8.57 0.09
C VAL A 22 6.42 -8.44 1.18
N LYS A 23 6.40 -9.34 2.17
CA LYS A 23 5.45 -9.27 3.29
C LYS A 23 5.65 -7.99 4.12
N ALA A 24 6.88 -7.58 4.37
CA ALA A 24 7.17 -6.35 5.11
C ALA A 24 6.63 -5.10 4.40
N VAL A 25 6.84 -4.99 3.09
CA VAL A 25 6.30 -3.87 2.29
C VAL A 25 4.78 -3.89 2.25
N THR A 26 4.15 -5.05 2.10
CA THR A 26 2.69 -5.16 2.13
C THR A 26 2.10 -4.80 3.50
N ASN A 27 2.76 -5.17 4.59
CA ASN A 27 2.35 -4.76 5.93
C ASN A 27 2.47 -3.23 6.12
N SER A 28 3.54 -2.61 5.60
CA SER A 28 3.70 -1.15 5.60
C SER A 28 2.59 -0.48 4.80
N LYS A 29 2.25 -1.02 3.62
CA LYS A 29 1.13 -0.55 2.78
C LYS A 29 -0.20 -0.62 3.53
N ALA A 30 -0.48 -1.72 4.23
CA ALA A 30 -1.69 -1.90 5.02
C ALA A 30 -1.77 -0.87 6.17
N ARG A 31 -0.69 -0.66 6.93
CA ARG A 31 -0.62 0.37 7.98
C ARG A 31 -0.89 1.77 7.42
N ALA A 32 -0.29 2.09 6.27
CA ALA A 32 -0.46 3.38 5.62
C ALA A 32 -1.92 3.65 5.18
N ILE A 33 -2.61 2.62 4.67
CA ILE A 33 -4.03 2.69 4.33
C ILE A 33 -4.86 2.93 5.60
N SER A 34 -4.61 2.19 6.68
CA SER A 34 -5.30 2.41 7.96
C SER A 34 -5.06 3.82 8.51
N CYS A 35 -3.85 4.38 8.36
CA CYS A 35 -3.58 5.77 8.71
C CYS A 35 -4.43 6.75 7.89
N ILE A 36 -4.59 6.51 6.59
CA ILE A 36 -5.47 7.35 5.73
C ILE A 36 -6.91 7.28 6.24
N SER A 37 -7.44 6.08 6.53
CA SER A 37 -8.79 5.91 7.08
C SER A 37 -8.98 6.61 8.43
N MET A 38 -7.96 6.64 9.29
CA MET A 38 -8.04 7.36 10.57
C MET A 38 -8.00 8.89 10.42
N LYS A 39 -7.22 9.40 9.47
CA LYS A 39 -7.06 10.86 9.26
C LYS A 39 -8.15 11.45 8.38
N VAL A 40 -8.81 10.64 7.56
CA VAL A 40 -9.84 11.06 6.61
C VAL A 40 -11.17 10.44 7.04
N PRO A 41 -12.02 11.18 7.78
CA PRO A 41 -13.26 10.64 8.30
C PRO A 41 -14.24 10.28 7.20
N ASP A 42 -14.96 9.17 7.41
CA ASP A 42 -15.99 8.70 6.49
C ASP A 42 -17.11 9.74 6.31
N GLY A 43 -17.69 9.77 5.12
CA GLY A 43 -18.78 10.69 4.78
C GLY A 43 -18.35 12.12 4.43
N LYS A 44 -17.05 12.44 4.46
CA LYS A 44 -16.50 13.71 3.94
C LYS A 44 -15.73 13.49 2.64
N SER A 45 -15.85 14.44 1.72
CA SER A 45 -15.08 14.46 0.48
C SER A 45 -13.75 15.23 0.66
N PRO A 46 -12.62 14.73 0.13
CA PRO A 46 -12.47 13.42 -0.48
C PRO A 46 -12.49 12.31 0.58
N ASN A 47 -13.17 11.20 0.30
CA ASN A 47 -13.21 10.06 1.21
C ASN A 47 -11.88 9.27 1.14
N SER A 48 -11.63 8.47 2.18
CA SER A 48 -10.37 7.72 2.35
C SER A 48 -10.07 6.80 1.16
N ASP A 49 -11.10 6.14 0.60
CA ASP A 49 -10.96 5.25 -0.56
C ASP A 49 -10.47 5.99 -1.81
N ARG A 50 -10.99 7.20 -2.06
CA ARG A 50 -10.64 7.98 -3.25
C ARG A 50 -9.19 8.39 -3.20
N ILE A 51 -8.72 8.81 -2.03
CA ILE A 51 -7.32 9.18 -1.81
C ILE A 51 -6.39 8.00 -2.06
N VAL A 52 -6.73 6.81 -1.53
CA VAL A 52 -5.96 5.58 -1.78
C VAL A 52 -5.91 5.25 -3.27
N ARG A 53 -7.04 5.34 -3.98
CA ARG A 53 -7.12 5.07 -5.43
C ARG A 53 -6.34 6.08 -6.26
N GLU A 54 -6.41 7.37 -5.93
CA GLU A 54 -5.69 8.44 -6.63
C GLU A 54 -4.18 8.27 -6.47
N ILE A 55 -3.69 8.02 -5.25
CA ILE A 55 -2.25 7.81 -5.01
C ILE A 55 -1.76 6.54 -5.72
N LEU A 56 -2.55 5.45 -5.69
CA LEU A 56 -2.24 4.23 -6.43
C LEU A 56 -2.12 4.52 -7.94
N SER A 57 -3.12 5.17 -8.52
CA SER A 57 -3.17 5.51 -9.95
C SER A 57 -1.95 6.32 -10.40
N ILE A 58 -1.57 7.35 -9.62
CA ILE A 58 -0.40 8.17 -9.92
C ILE A 58 0.89 7.36 -9.81
N THR A 59 0.98 6.44 -8.84
CA THR A 59 2.19 5.64 -8.62
C THR A 59 2.35 4.53 -9.67
N THR A 60 1.26 3.92 -10.13
CA THR A 60 1.27 2.84 -11.13
C THR A 60 0.89 3.33 -12.54
N ASN A 61 1.19 4.60 -12.85
CA ASN A 61 0.74 5.30 -14.06
C ASN A 61 1.41 4.86 -15.38
N THR A 62 2.28 3.86 -15.36
CA THR A 62 2.91 3.28 -16.57
C THR A 62 2.72 1.77 -16.57
N LYS A 63 2.73 1.16 -17.77
CA LYS A 63 2.59 -0.29 -17.92
C LYS A 63 3.62 -1.05 -17.08
N GLN A 64 4.88 -0.61 -17.09
CA GLN A 64 5.94 -1.26 -16.32
C GLN A 64 5.65 -1.21 -14.81
N ARG A 65 5.30 -0.04 -14.27
CA ARG A 65 4.98 0.10 -12.84
C ARG A 65 3.74 -0.70 -12.45
N LEU A 66 2.73 -0.76 -13.31
CA LEU A 66 1.55 -1.58 -13.07
C LEU A 66 1.90 -3.08 -13.04
N LEU A 67 2.74 -3.56 -13.95
CA LEU A 67 3.18 -4.96 -13.97
C LEU A 67 3.99 -5.31 -12.71
N GLU A 68 4.86 -4.42 -12.23
CA GLU A 68 5.59 -4.62 -10.97
C GLU A 68 4.65 -4.68 -9.75
N TYR A 69 3.61 -3.84 -9.74
CA TYR A 69 2.59 -3.88 -8.69
C TYR A 69 1.82 -5.21 -8.70
N VAL A 70 1.43 -5.70 -9.88
CA VAL A 70 0.77 -7.02 -10.02
C VAL A 70 1.71 -8.17 -9.63
N ALA A 71 3.00 -8.06 -9.94
CA ALA A 71 3.99 -9.07 -9.55
C ALA A 71 4.16 -9.16 -8.02
N LEU A 72 4.05 -8.04 -7.30
CA LEU A 72 4.01 -8.05 -5.84
C LEU A 72 2.83 -8.87 -5.32
N ASP A 73 1.63 -8.61 -5.83
CA ASP A 73 0.42 -9.32 -5.38
C ASP A 73 0.54 -10.82 -5.68
N LYS A 74 1.11 -11.20 -6.82
CA LYS A 74 1.38 -12.60 -7.18
C LYS A 74 2.41 -13.27 -6.27
N ALA A 75 3.44 -12.54 -5.81
CA ALA A 75 4.45 -13.08 -4.90
C ALA A 75 3.90 -13.44 -3.51
N LEU A 76 2.73 -12.89 -3.14
CA LEU A 76 2.01 -13.17 -1.90
C LEU A 76 0.82 -14.12 -2.08
N ASP A 77 0.65 -14.72 -3.26
CA ASP A 77 -0.44 -15.66 -3.48
C ASP A 77 -0.37 -16.84 -2.49
N GLY A 78 -1.52 -17.21 -1.92
CA GLY A 78 -1.62 -18.19 -0.84
C GLY A 78 -1.12 -17.74 0.54
N THR A 79 -0.79 -16.46 0.73
CA THR A 79 -0.39 -15.91 2.04
C THR A 79 -1.50 -15.09 2.71
N VAL A 80 -1.39 -14.90 4.03
CA VAL A 80 -2.27 -14.02 4.81
C VAL A 80 -1.47 -12.88 5.43
N ILE A 81 -2.11 -11.71 5.52
CA ILE A 81 -1.61 -10.56 6.28
C ILE A 81 -2.55 -10.26 7.44
N SER A 82 -1.98 -9.78 8.55
CA SER A 82 -2.77 -9.36 9.70
C SER A 82 -3.26 -7.94 9.49
N LEU A 83 -4.48 -7.65 9.93
CA LEU A 83 -4.97 -6.28 10.02
C LEU A 83 -4.09 -5.49 11.00
N PRO A 84 -3.61 -4.29 10.63
CA PRO A 84 -2.81 -3.47 11.52
C PRO A 84 -3.68 -2.98 12.70
N SER A 85 -3.06 -2.87 13.88
CA SER A 85 -3.69 -2.40 15.12
C SER A 85 -2.80 -1.39 15.84
N GLY A 86 -3.39 -0.60 16.74
CA GLY A 86 -2.68 0.45 17.47
C GLY A 86 -2.40 1.69 16.62
N ASP A 87 -1.30 2.39 16.90
CA ASP A 87 -0.87 3.54 16.12
C ASP A 87 -0.22 3.10 14.80
N VAL A 88 -0.84 3.50 13.69
CA VAL A 88 -0.49 3.06 12.34
C VAL A 88 0.07 4.18 11.48
N CYS A 89 -0.05 5.43 11.93
CA CYS A 89 0.53 6.57 11.25
C CYS A 89 1.99 6.71 11.66
N ASP A 90 2.88 6.86 10.67
CA ASP A 90 4.24 7.30 10.96
C ASP A 90 4.21 8.77 11.44
N GLU A 91 5.22 9.17 12.24
CA GLU A 91 5.43 10.57 12.66
C GLU A 91 5.62 11.53 11.47
#